data_AF-A0A6A5JV81-F1
#
_entry.id   AF-A0A6A5JV81-F1
#
_cell.length_a   1.000
_cell.length_b   1.000
_cell.length_c   1.000
_cell.angle_alpha   90.00
_cell.angle_beta   90.00
_cell.angle_gamma   90.00
#
_symmetry.space_group_name_H-M   'P 1'
#
loop_
_entity.id
_entity.type
_entity.pdbx_description
1 polymer ?
#
loop_
_entity_poly.entity_id
_entity_poly.type
_entity_poly.pdbx_seq_one_letter_code
_entity_poly.pdbx_strand_id
1 'polypeptide(L)'
;EKRYLRDEFIVCDMILDEGLPKRIVEAVSLSRSPVDGIITYLDKYLTATAKAAEILGLGTKPSKSIQICTDKKQTREFVSSGMVSFAVSGLIDLKNCTEHWREILEYPLIVKPARGNLSEGVCSVENFTDLLAAVQRVEEHFLGRTILIEPYIAGPEVDANLVLLGGEILFCEINDDFPSAAEIPDRIRSISFAETSTIMPSALTTSELSMLRSTLAETLNRLNFRNGVFHIEARVQNSRMHYTTVRQGVELVRRDALHEDVAEPPSCFLIEINVRTPGHQETFAVEYTYGIDYYAMYTLLAITAPSRELPGHDLPFQYSELERLKAVSQPFLVEIHYPINIVFIAVVTG
;
A
#
# COMPACT_ATOMS: atom_id res chain seq x y z
N GLU A 1 15.61 26.49 12.84
CA GLU A 1 16.96 25.97 13.13
C GLU A 1 17.67 25.24 11.99
N LYS A 2 17.03 24.39 11.18
CA LYS A 2 17.74 23.59 10.16
C LYS A 2 17.87 24.24 8.76
N ARG A 3 17.94 25.58 8.66
CA ARG A 3 17.97 26.28 7.35
C ARG A 3 19.22 25.99 6.52
N TYR A 4 20.31 25.60 7.16
CA TYR A 4 21.59 25.28 6.50
C TYR A 4 21.61 23.91 5.83
N LEU A 5 20.60 23.06 6.04
CA LEU A 5 20.49 21.72 5.42
C LEU A 5 19.77 21.73 4.07
N ARG A 6 19.39 22.90 3.55
CA ARG A 6 18.69 23.06 2.27
C ARG A 6 19.33 24.20 1.48
N ASP A 7 19.49 23.98 0.18
CA ASP A 7 20.04 25.00 -0.72
C ASP A 7 19.07 26.16 -0.94
N GLU A 8 17.77 25.86 -0.99
CA GLU A 8 16.72 26.85 -1.24
C GLU A 8 15.45 26.56 -0.41
N PHE A 9 14.64 27.59 -0.18
CA PHE A 9 13.30 27.45 0.39
C PHE A 9 12.34 28.42 -0.29
N ILE A 10 11.33 27.85 -0.95
CA ILE A 10 10.28 28.60 -1.62
C ILE A 10 8.99 28.37 -0.83
N VAL A 11 8.32 29.47 -0.46
CA VAL A 11 7.03 29.39 0.24
C VAL A 11 5.96 29.06 -0.79
N CYS A 12 5.23 27.98 -0.54
CA CYS A 12 4.05 27.59 -1.29
C CYS A 12 2.89 27.44 -0.32
N ASP A 13 1.73 27.95 -0.69
CA ASP A 13 0.50 27.65 0.02
C ASP A 13 0.10 26.18 -0.27
N MET A 14 -0.04 25.38 0.79
CA MET A 14 -0.24 23.92 0.74
C MET A 14 -1.67 23.49 1.10
N ILE A 15 -2.65 24.41 1.04
CA ILE A 15 -4.08 24.05 1.17
C ILE A 15 -4.41 22.95 0.17
N LEU A 16 -5.10 21.90 0.61
CA LEU A 16 -5.45 20.76 -0.24
C LEU A 16 -6.74 21.06 -1.03
N ASP A 17 -6.57 21.52 -2.26
CA ASP A 17 -7.65 21.76 -3.23
C ASP A 17 -7.18 21.48 -4.67
N GLU A 18 -8.06 21.61 -5.65
CA GLU A 18 -7.74 21.41 -7.08
C GLU A 18 -6.73 22.43 -7.62
N GLY A 19 -6.49 23.54 -6.90
CA GLY A 19 -5.50 24.56 -7.25
C GLY A 19 -4.08 24.25 -6.77
N LEU A 20 -3.90 23.27 -5.86
CA LEU A 20 -2.58 22.95 -5.30
C LEU A 20 -1.53 22.58 -6.37
N PRO A 21 -1.83 21.78 -7.41
CA PRO A 21 -0.84 21.48 -8.45
C PRO A 21 -0.28 22.74 -9.11
N LYS A 22 -1.13 23.72 -9.44
CA LYS A 22 -0.69 24.99 -10.06
C LYS A 22 0.19 25.81 -9.13
N ARG A 23 -0.16 25.86 -7.84
CA ARG A 23 0.66 26.55 -6.83
C ARG A 23 2.04 25.91 -6.67
N ILE A 24 2.13 24.58 -6.74
CA ILE A 24 3.42 23.87 -6.75
C ILE A 24 4.22 24.25 -8.01
N VAL A 25 3.61 24.27 -9.19
CA VAL A 25 4.25 24.69 -10.45
C VAL A 25 4.78 26.12 -10.36
N GLU A 26 3.97 27.05 -9.84
CA GLU A 26 4.37 28.44 -9.62
C GLU A 26 5.55 28.53 -8.65
N ALA A 27 5.52 27.80 -7.53
CA ALA A 27 6.62 27.75 -6.58
C ALA A 27 7.91 27.20 -7.22
N VAL A 28 7.84 26.11 -7.98
CA VAL A 28 9.00 25.54 -8.69
C VAL A 28 9.60 26.55 -9.67
N SER A 29 8.77 27.34 -10.36
CA SER A 29 9.22 28.37 -11.31
C SER A 29 10.05 29.50 -10.68
N LEU A 30 9.97 29.67 -9.35
CA LEU A 30 10.73 30.67 -8.60
C LEU A 30 12.11 30.15 -8.14
N SER A 31 12.45 28.89 -8.42
CA SER A 31 13.73 28.32 -8.00
C SER A 31 14.90 28.99 -8.71
N ARG A 32 16.03 29.11 -7.99
CA ARG A 32 17.29 29.67 -8.52
C ARG A 32 17.96 28.77 -9.54
N SER A 33 17.53 27.52 -9.67
CA SER A 33 18.15 26.53 -10.54
C SER A 33 17.09 25.62 -11.16
N PRO A 34 17.40 24.95 -12.29
CA PRO A 34 16.53 23.93 -12.85
C PRO A 34 16.18 22.86 -11.80
N VAL A 35 14.93 22.44 -11.77
CA VAL A 35 14.44 21.37 -10.88
C VAL A 35 14.27 20.11 -11.72
N ASP A 36 15.03 19.06 -11.39
CA ASP A 36 15.02 17.79 -12.13
C ASP A 36 13.89 16.84 -11.71
N GLY A 37 13.30 17.06 -10.54
CA GLY A 37 12.22 16.23 -10.02
C GLY A 37 11.56 16.84 -8.79
N ILE A 38 10.32 16.43 -8.53
CA ILE A 38 9.58 16.81 -7.32
C ILE A 38 8.98 15.57 -6.66
N ILE A 39 9.10 15.49 -5.33
CA ILE A 39 8.61 14.37 -4.54
C ILE A 39 7.86 14.83 -3.29
N THR A 40 7.05 13.94 -2.75
CA THR A 40 6.45 14.06 -1.43
C THR A 40 6.44 12.69 -0.76
N TYR A 41 6.58 12.69 0.56
CA TYR A 41 6.45 11.52 1.42
C TYR A 41 5.09 11.46 2.14
N LEU A 42 4.22 12.43 1.87
CA LEU A 42 2.91 12.54 2.50
C LEU A 42 1.82 12.15 1.51
N ASP A 43 1.03 11.12 1.85
CA ASP A 43 0.00 10.51 1.01
C ASP A 43 -0.98 11.53 0.44
N LYS A 44 -1.45 12.45 1.29
CA LYS A 44 -2.41 13.50 0.91
C LYS A 44 -1.90 14.43 -0.21
N TYR A 45 -0.60 14.51 -0.42
CA TYR A 45 0.01 15.36 -1.46
C TYR A 45 0.43 14.59 -2.71
N LEU A 46 0.46 13.24 -2.71
CA LEU A 46 0.98 12.43 -3.82
C LEU A 46 0.35 12.80 -5.17
N THR A 47 -0.98 12.85 -5.22
CA THR A 47 -1.73 13.20 -6.44
C THR A 47 -1.40 14.61 -6.92
N ALA A 48 -1.33 15.59 -6.01
CA ALA A 48 -1.07 16.98 -6.37
C ALA A 48 0.37 17.19 -6.87
N THR A 49 1.34 16.55 -6.21
CA THR A 49 2.74 16.53 -6.63
C THR A 49 2.90 15.88 -8.00
N ALA A 50 2.24 14.74 -8.25
CA ALA A 50 2.29 14.09 -9.55
C ALA A 50 1.66 14.94 -10.66
N LYS A 51 0.49 15.56 -10.42
CA LYS A 51 -0.11 16.51 -11.38
C LYS A 51 0.82 17.69 -11.68
N ALA A 52 1.49 18.24 -10.66
CA ALA A 52 2.44 19.33 -10.86
C ALA A 52 3.65 18.89 -11.70
N ALA A 53 4.18 17.69 -11.44
CA ALA A 53 5.29 17.12 -12.19
C ALA A 53 4.91 16.91 -13.66
N GLU A 54 3.70 16.40 -13.93
CA GLU A 54 3.15 16.26 -15.29
C GLU A 54 3.06 17.61 -16.01
N ILE A 55 2.61 18.68 -15.33
CA ILE A 55 2.54 20.04 -15.91
C ILE A 55 3.94 20.59 -16.24
N LEU A 56 4.92 20.31 -15.38
CA LEU A 56 6.31 20.75 -15.56
C LEU A 56 7.10 19.91 -16.57
N GLY A 57 6.54 18.77 -17.04
CA GLY A 57 7.26 17.82 -17.88
C GLY A 57 8.33 17.01 -17.12
N LEU A 58 8.23 16.91 -15.79
CA LEU A 58 9.14 16.15 -14.95
C LEU A 58 8.73 14.67 -14.87
N GLY A 59 9.70 13.82 -14.56
CA GLY A 59 9.46 12.39 -14.30
C GLY A 59 8.52 12.19 -13.11
N THR A 60 7.46 11.39 -13.29
CA THR A 60 6.56 11.03 -12.20
C THR A 60 5.79 9.74 -12.49
N LYS A 61 5.24 9.17 -11.43
CA LYS A 61 4.17 8.18 -11.51
C LYS A 61 2.89 8.87 -12.03
N PRO A 62 2.08 8.23 -12.90
CA PRO A 62 0.90 8.88 -13.48
C PRO A 62 -0.08 9.32 -12.40
N SER A 63 -0.49 10.58 -12.43
CA SER A 63 -1.37 11.17 -11.41
C SER A 63 -2.72 10.46 -11.33
N LYS A 64 -3.27 10.05 -12.48
CA LYS A 64 -4.51 9.25 -12.56
C LYS A 64 -4.38 7.88 -11.90
N SER A 65 -3.24 7.22 -12.06
CA SER A 65 -2.99 5.92 -11.43
C SER A 65 -2.84 6.03 -9.92
N ILE A 66 -2.20 7.10 -9.44
CA ILE A 66 -2.16 7.42 -8.01
C ILE A 66 -3.58 7.66 -7.48
N GLN A 67 -4.41 8.41 -8.20
CA GLN A 67 -5.81 8.65 -7.79
C GLN A 67 -6.60 7.36 -7.62
N ILE A 68 -6.45 6.40 -8.54
CA ILE A 68 -7.08 5.07 -8.44
C ILE A 68 -6.63 4.38 -7.14
N CYS A 69 -5.32 4.38 -6.85
CA CYS A 69 -4.76 3.70 -5.67
C CYS A 69 -5.18 4.35 -4.34
N THR A 70 -5.32 5.69 -4.31
CA THR A 70 -5.75 6.42 -3.12
C THR A 70 -7.25 6.28 -2.80
N ASP A 71 -8.00 5.63 -3.69
CA ASP A 71 -9.44 5.42 -3.57
C ASP A 71 -9.71 3.91 -3.62
N LYS A 72 -9.92 3.30 -2.46
CA LYS A 72 -10.11 1.85 -2.29
C LYS A 72 -11.24 1.30 -3.15
N LYS A 73 -12.28 2.10 -3.41
CA LYS A 73 -13.36 1.73 -4.34
C LYS A 73 -12.81 1.62 -5.77
N GLN A 74 -12.12 2.64 -6.25
CA GLN A 74 -11.53 2.62 -7.61
C GLN A 74 -10.46 1.54 -7.75
N THR A 75 -9.68 1.30 -6.71
CA THR A 75 -8.71 0.18 -6.66
C THR A 75 -9.44 -1.15 -6.83
N ARG A 76 -10.52 -1.39 -6.07
CA ARG A 76 -11.33 -2.61 -6.17
C ARG A 76 -11.96 -2.79 -7.56
N GLU A 77 -12.52 -1.72 -8.12
CA GLU A 77 -13.08 -1.73 -9.49
C GLU A 77 -12.00 -2.04 -10.54
N PHE A 78 -10.78 -1.51 -10.37
CA PHE A 78 -9.67 -1.70 -11.28
C PHE A 78 -9.16 -3.15 -11.31
N VAL A 79 -8.99 -3.76 -10.13
CA VAL A 79 -8.42 -5.12 -10.06
C VAL A 79 -9.40 -6.21 -10.48
N SER A 80 -10.70 -5.90 -10.62
CA SER A 80 -11.76 -6.78 -11.09
C SER A 80 -11.63 -8.22 -10.56
N SER A 81 -12.04 -8.41 -9.31
CA SER A 81 -11.85 -9.68 -8.59
C SER A 81 -13.01 -10.68 -8.80
N GLY A 82 -14.03 -10.35 -9.60
CA GLY A 82 -15.28 -11.12 -9.66
C GLY A 82 -16.08 -11.10 -8.33
N MET A 83 -15.50 -10.53 -7.28
CA MET A 83 -16.09 -10.34 -5.97
C MET A 83 -17.10 -9.21 -6.01
N VAL A 84 -18.22 -9.43 -5.33
CA VAL A 84 -19.26 -8.41 -5.18
C VAL A 84 -18.84 -7.45 -4.07
N SER A 85 -18.46 -6.23 -4.45
CA SER A 85 -18.25 -5.12 -3.52
C SER A 85 -19.27 -4.02 -3.76
N PHE A 86 -19.62 -3.30 -2.71
CA PHE A 86 -20.68 -2.32 -2.71
C PHE A 86 -20.17 -0.97 -2.23
N ALA A 87 -20.67 0.11 -2.82
CA ALA A 87 -20.35 1.47 -2.40
C ALA A 87 -21.63 2.21 -2.04
N VAL A 88 -21.66 2.78 -0.84
CA VAL A 88 -22.78 3.58 -0.34
C VAL A 88 -22.29 4.93 0.17
N SER A 89 -23.17 5.92 0.14
CA SER A 89 -22.90 7.27 0.66
C SER A 89 -23.25 7.44 2.14
N GLY A 90 -24.00 6.50 2.73
CA GLY A 90 -24.44 6.55 4.12
C GLY A 90 -25.58 5.58 4.41
N LEU A 91 -26.17 5.69 5.60
CA LEU A 91 -27.25 4.81 6.07
C LEU A 91 -28.50 4.82 5.19
N ILE A 92 -28.88 5.99 4.68
CA ILE A 92 -30.09 6.14 3.85
C ILE A 92 -29.89 5.37 2.54
N ASP A 93 -28.72 5.54 1.92
CA ASP A 93 -28.35 4.87 0.68
C ASP A 93 -28.31 3.35 0.87
N LEU A 94 -27.64 2.87 1.93
CA LEU A 94 -27.61 1.45 2.29
C LEU A 94 -29.01 0.85 2.49
N LYS A 95 -29.92 1.57 3.16
CA LYS A 95 -31.30 1.11 3.37
C LYS A 95 -32.11 1.07 2.08
N ASN A 96 -31.80 1.96 1.14
CA ASN A 96 -32.46 2.07 -0.16
C ASN A 96 -31.87 1.12 -1.22
N CYS A 97 -30.72 0.48 -0.95
CA CYS A 97 -30.21 -0.60 -1.79
C CYS A 97 -31.28 -1.71 -1.95
N THR A 98 -31.34 -2.29 -3.14
CA THR A 98 -32.41 -3.23 -3.52
C THR A 98 -32.40 -4.50 -2.65
N GLU A 99 -33.56 -5.15 -2.49
CA GLU A 99 -33.67 -6.44 -1.80
C GLU A 99 -32.66 -7.47 -2.33
N HIS A 100 -32.35 -7.40 -3.62
CA HIS A 100 -31.34 -8.24 -4.28
C HIS A 100 -29.94 -8.14 -3.65
N TRP A 101 -29.51 -6.97 -3.16
CA TRP A 101 -28.22 -6.85 -2.48
C TRP A 101 -28.22 -7.63 -1.17
N ARG A 102 -29.33 -7.65 -0.44
CA ARG A 102 -29.42 -8.38 0.84
C ARG A 102 -29.34 -9.89 0.65
N GLU A 103 -29.74 -10.39 -0.52
CA GLU A 103 -29.72 -11.83 -0.84
C GLU A 103 -28.33 -12.33 -1.23
N ILE A 104 -27.44 -11.46 -1.71
CA ILE A 104 -26.10 -11.82 -2.21
C ILE A 104 -24.97 -11.46 -1.24
N LEU A 105 -25.27 -10.82 -0.10
CA LEU A 105 -24.27 -10.49 0.92
C LEU A 105 -23.90 -11.76 1.71
N GLU A 106 -22.64 -12.16 1.59
CA GLU A 106 -22.05 -13.23 2.39
C GLU A 106 -21.19 -12.63 3.50
N TYR A 107 -21.54 -12.93 4.76
CA TYR A 107 -20.80 -12.46 5.94
C TYR A 107 -19.67 -13.44 6.31
N PRO A 108 -18.57 -12.97 6.94
CA PRO A 108 -18.34 -11.59 7.38
C PRO A 108 -17.99 -10.61 6.24
N LEU A 109 -18.30 -9.33 6.46
CA LEU A 109 -17.98 -8.24 5.54
C LEU A 109 -17.03 -7.24 6.23
N ILE A 110 -16.23 -6.54 5.42
CA ILE A 110 -15.46 -5.36 5.80
C ILE A 110 -16.18 -4.10 5.33
N VAL A 111 -16.34 -3.15 6.25
CA VAL A 111 -16.83 -1.79 6.00
C VAL A 111 -15.69 -0.81 6.23
N LYS A 112 -15.39 0.02 5.23
CA LYS A 112 -14.30 1.00 5.32
C LYS A 112 -14.57 2.27 4.50
N PRO A 113 -14.04 3.45 4.90
CA PRO A 113 -14.08 4.61 4.04
C PRO A 113 -13.26 4.35 2.75
N ALA A 114 -13.78 4.76 1.60
CA ALA A 114 -13.09 4.58 0.32
C ALA A 114 -11.76 5.34 0.25
N ARG A 115 -11.62 6.42 1.03
CA ARG A 115 -10.37 7.17 1.19
C ARG A 115 -10.05 7.28 2.67
N GLY A 116 -8.81 7.03 3.05
CA GLY A 116 -8.36 7.00 4.44
C GLY A 116 -7.06 6.21 4.56
N ASN A 117 -6.50 6.19 5.76
CA ASN A 117 -5.21 5.60 6.10
C ASN A 117 -5.26 5.04 7.54
N LEU A 118 -4.24 4.28 7.94
CA LEU A 118 -4.07 3.72 9.30
C LEU A 118 -5.25 2.84 9.76
N SER A 119 -5.91 2.17 8.83
CA SER A 119 -7.13 1.38 9.09
C SER A 119 -8.24 2.15 9.84
N GLU A 120 -8.23 3.49 9.81
CA GLU A 120 -9.24 4.30 10.50
C GLU A 120 -10.62 4.08 9.87
N GLY A 121 -11.59 3.69 10.71
CA GLY A 121 -12.96 3.40 10.27
C GLY A 121 -13.14 2.08 9.54
N VAL A 122 -12.11 1.23 9.46
CA VAL A 122 -12.23 -0.15 8.97
C VAL A 122 -12.82 -1.03 10.06
N CYS A 123 -13.85 -1.81 9.74
CA CYS A 123 -14.44 -2.75 10.68
C CYS A 123 -15.03 -3.99 9.99
N SER A 124 -14.99 -5.11 10.70
CA SER A 124 -15.66 -6.36 10.31
C SER A 124 -17.08 -6.38 10.87
N VAL A 125 -18.02 -6.90 10.10
CA VAL A 125 -19.42 -7.05 10.48
C VAL A 125 -19.90 -8.46 10.18
N GLU A 126 -20.65 -9.04 11.11
CA GLU A 126 -21.08 -10.45 11.06
C GLU A 126 -22.54 -10.62 10.61
N ASN A 127 -23.30 -9.52 10.59
CA ASN A 127 -24.71 -9.51 10.21
C ASN A 127 -25.17 -8.10 9.80
N PHE A 128 -26.40 -8.01 9.33
CA PHE A 128 -26.97 -6.76 8.81
C PHE A 128 -27.12 -5.66 9.87
N THR A 129 -27.36 -6.03 11.14
CA THR A 129 -27.43 -5.05 12.23
C THR A 129 -26.05 -4.42 12.48
N ASP A 130 -25.00 -5.23 12.48
CA ASP A 130 -23.62 -4.75 12.59
C ASP A 130 -23.23 -3.87 11.40
N LEU A 131 -23.64 -4.25 10.18
CA LEU A 131 -23.44 -3.47 8.96
C LEU A 131 -24.05 -2.06 9.05
N LEU A 132 -25.30 -1.95 9.54
CA LEU A 132 -25.94 -0.64 9.76
C LEU A 132 -25.14 0.21 10.74
N ALA A 133 -24.73 -0.36 11.88
CA ALA A 133 -23.95 0.36 12.89
C ALA A 133 -22.57 0.79 12.38
N ALA A 134 -21.91 -0.06 11.58
CA ALA A 134 -20.64 0.25 10.95
C ALA A 134 -20.74 1.41 9.94
N VAL A 135 -21.71 1.35 9.03
CA VAL A 135 -21.94 2.41 8.03
C VAL A 135 -22.27 3.73 8.72
N GLN A 136 -23.10 3.70 9.78
CA GLN A 136 -23.40 4.91 10.57
C GLN A 136 -22.14 5.54 11.16
N ARG A 137 -21.27 4.73 11.79
CA ARG A 137 -20.01 5.22 12.35
C ARG A 137 -19.13 5.87 11.29
N VAL A 138 -18.95 5.21 10.13
CA VAL A 138 -18.11 5.77 9.07
C VAL A 138 -18.72 7.05 8.52
N GLU A 139 -20.03 7.10 8.32
CA GLU A 139 -20.75 8.31 7.86
C GLU A 139 -20.55 9.49 8.82
N GLU A 140 -20.64 9.26 10.14
CA GLU A 140 -20.49 10.30 11.17
C GLU A 140 -19.05 10.84 11.28
N HIS A 141 -18.04 9.98 11.14
CA HIS A 141 -16.63 10.35 11.32
C HIS A 141 -15.92 10.77 10.02
N PHE A 142 -16.41 10.30 8.87
CA PHE A 142 -15.85 10.54 7.54
C PHE A 142 -16.86 11.21 6.62
N LEU A 143 -17.36 12.37 7.05
CA LEU A 143 -18.42 13.13 6.38
C LEU A 143 -18.19 13.28 4.87
N GLY A 144 -19.20 12.88 4.09
CA GLY A 144 -19.20 12.98 2.63
C GLY A 144 -18.28 12.01 1.90
N ARG A 145 -17.63 11.06 2.60
CA ARG A 145 -16.84 10.01 1.96
C ARG A 145 -17.73 8.83 1.56
N THR A 146 -17.42 8.26 0.39
CA THR A 146 -17.98 6.96 -0.01
C THR A 146 -17.50 5.88 0.95
N ILE A 147 -18.41 4.97 1.30
CA ILE A 147 -18.16 3.82 2.17
C ILE A 147 -18.15 2.58 1.29
N LEU A 148 -17.05 1.83 1.34
CA LEU A 148 -16.88 0.56 0.65
C LEU A 148 -17.27 -0.58 1.60
N ILE A 149 -18.07 -1.51 1.11
CA ILE A 149 -18.48 -2.74 1.78
C ILE A 149 -18.02 -3.89 0.89
N GLU A 150 -17.19 -4.79 1.40
CA GLU A 150 -16.66 -5.93 0.66
C GLU A 150 -16.60 -7.19 1.55
N PRO A 151 -16.63 -8.40 0.99
CA PRO A 151 -16.39 -9.62 1.75
C PRO A 151 -15.07 -9.56 2.53
N TYR A 152 -15.09 -10.05 3.77
CA TYR A 152 -13.86 -10.33 4.48
C TYR A 152 -13.16 -11.50 3.81
N ILE A 153 -11.86 -11.35 3.59
CA ILE A 153 -11.05 -12.36 2.96
C ILE A 153 -10.14 -12.98 4.01
N ALA A 154 -10.33 -14.28 4.24
CA ALA A 154 -9.48 -15.05 5.14
C ALA A 154 -8.14 -15.40 4.49
N GLY A 155 -7.12 -15.56 5.33
CA GLY A 155 -5.75 -15.90 4.93
C GLY A 155 -4.73 -15.01 5.64
N PRO A 156 -3.44 -15.38 5.61
CA PRO A 156 -2.38 -14.51 6.10
C PRO A 156 -2.37 -13.17 5.35
N GLU A 157 -2.28 -12.08 6.10
CA GLU A 157 -2.04 -10.73 5.59
C GLU A 157 -0.53 -10.48 5.49
N VAL A 158 -0.14 -9.72 4.47
CA VAL A 158 1.25 -9.36 4.20
C VAL A 158 1.35 -7.91 3.74
N ASP A 159 2.44 -7.30 4.15
CA ASP A 159 2.98 -6.10 3.51
C ASP A 159 4.00 -6.51 2.45
N ALA A 160 3.78 -6.06 1.22
CA ALA A 160 4.65 -6.31 0.08
C ALA A 160 5.21 -4.99 -0.45
N ASN A 161 6.50 -4.77 -0.21
CA ASN A 161 7.22 -3.57 -0.60
C ASN A 161 7.98 -3.80 -1.91
N LEU A 162 7.53 -3.14 -2.98
CA LEU A 162 8.11 -3.28 -4.32
C LEU A 162 8.83 -2.00 -4.73
N VAL A 163 10.01 -2.17 -5.32
CA VAL A 163 10.71 -1.12 -6.06
C VAL A 163 10.68 -1.49 -7.53
N LEU A 164 10.05 -0.65 -8.35
CA LEU A 164 10.00 -0.82 -9.80
C LEU A 164 10.93 0.15 -10.52
N LEU A 165 11.54 -0.34 -11.60
CA LEU A 165 12.27 0.46 -12.58
C LEU A 165 11.98 -0.06 -13.98
N GLY A 166 11.45 0.79 -14.86
CA GLY A 166 11.04 0.39 -16.21
C GLY A 166 9.91 -0.65 -16.24
N GLY A 167 9.15 -0.80 -15.15
CA GLY A 167 8.14 -1.85 -14.96
C GLY A 167 8.69 -3.18 -14.45
N GLU A 168 10.00 -3.30 -14.28
CA GLU A 168 10.64 -4.50 -13.72
C GLU A 168 10.86 -4.35 -12.22
N ILE A 169 10.75 -5.45 -11.48
CA ILE A 169 11.02 -5.46 -10.04
C ILE A 169 12.52 -5.37 -9.81
N LEU A 170 12.95 -4.24 -9.25
CA LEU A 170 14.33 -3.99 -8.86
C LEU A 170 14.62 -4.55 -7.46
N PHE A 171 13.66 -4.42 -6.54
CA PHE A 171 13.70 -5.02 -5.20
C PHE A 171 12.29 -5.37 -4.75
N CYS A 172 12.14 -6.44 -3.99
CA CYS A 172 10.87 -6.82 -3.37
C CYS A 172 11.14 -7.46 -2.04
N GLU A 173 10.47 -6.95 -1.02
CA GLU A 173 10.44 -7.48 0.33
C GLU A 173 8.97 -7.75 0.67
N ILE A 174 8.72 -8.86 1.37
CA ILE A 174 7.38 -9.28 1.80
C ILE A 174 7.51 -9.74 3.24
N ASN A 175 6.73 -9.12 4.14
CA ASN A 175 6.68 -9.45 5.55
C ASN A 175 5.27 -9.90 5.97
N ASP A 176 5.23 -10.66 7.06
CA ASP A 176 4.01 -11.17 7.66
C ASP A 176 3.38 -10.07 8.52
N ASP A 177 2.14 -9.69 8.20
CA ASP A 177 1.34 -8.82 9.08
C ASP A 177 0.43 -9.67 9.97
N PHE A 178 0.55 -9.45 11.28
CA PHE A 178 -0.09 -10.29 12.27
C PHE A 178 -1.57 -9.94 12.42
N PRO A 179 -2.42 -10.93 12.77
CA PRO A 179 -3.84 -10.71 12.95
C PRO A 179 -4.12 -9.50 13.84
N SER A 180 -4.96 -8.59 13.33
CA SER A 180 -5.36 -7.40 14.07
C SER A 180 -6.22 -7.78 15.29
N ALA A 181 -6.48 -6.80 16.17
CA ALA A 181 -7.34 -7.03 17.32
C ALA A 181 -8.77 -7.47 16.94
N ALA A 182 -9.23 -7.16 15.71
CA ALA A 182 -10.50 -7.61 15.17
C ALA A 182 -10.54 -9.09 14.78
N GLU A 183 -9.37 -9.72 14.65
CA GLU A 183 -9.23 -11.10 14.15
C GLU A 183 -8.80 -12.10 15.22
N ILE A 184 -8.46 -11.62 16.42
CA ILE A 184 -8.06 -12.48 17.54
C ILE A 184 -9.32 -12.89 18.33
N PRO A 185 -9.67 -14.19 18.39
CA PRO A 185 -10.78 -14.66 19.22
C PRO A 185 -10.56 -14.34 20.70
N ASP A 186 -11.64 -14.04 21.43
CA ASP A 186 -11.69 -13.89 22.90
C ASP A 186 -11.00 -12.68 23.55
N ARG A 187 -10.33 -11.80 22.80
CA ARG A 187 -10.03 -10.45 23.31
C ARG A 187 -11.26 -9.56 23.10
N ILE A 188 -11.54 -8.66 24.06
CA ILE A 188 -12.62 -7.64 24.01
C ILE A 188 -12.84 -7.25 22.55
N ARG A 189 -14.04 -7.52 21.98
CA ARG A 189 -14.41 -7.37 20.56
C ARG A 189 -14.04 -5.98 20.02
N SER A 190 -12.76 -5.78 19.76
CA SER A 190 -12.23 -4.61 19.11
C SER A 190 -12.60 -4.77 17.67
N ILE A 191 -13.27 -3.78 17.11
CA ILE A 191 -13.58 -3.76 15.67
C ILE A 191 -12.41 -3.21 14.85
N SER A 192 -11.29 -2.85 15.51
CA SER A 192 -10.17 -2.15 14.90
C SER A 192 -9.25 -3.12 14.15
N PHE A 193 -9.00 -2.78 12.88
CA PHE A 193 -7.98 -3.38 12.02
C PHE A 193 -6.65 -2.61 12.07
N ALA A 194 -6.40 -1.85 13.13
CA ALA A 194 -5.09 -1.25 13.34
C ALA A 194 -4.04 -2.37 13.47
N GLU A 195 -2.96 -2.23 12.70
CA GLU A 195 -1.82 -3.13 12.70
C GLU A 195 -1.23 -3.27 14.11
N THR A 196 -0.69 -4.46 14.40
CA THR A 196 -0.16 -4.77 15.73
C THR A 196 1.35 -4.98 15.71
N SER A 197 1.80 -5.87 14.82
CA SER A 197 3.20 -6.22 14.67
C SER A 197 3.42 -6.90 13.33
N THR A 198 4.59 -6.70 12.76
CA THR A 198 5.01 -7.42 11.55
C THR A 198 6.28 -8.23 11.80
N ILE A 199 6.46 -9.32 11.04
CA ILE A 199 7.66 -10.16 11.08
C ILE A 199 8.28 -10.23 9.70
N MET A 200 9.58 -9.96 9.63
CA MET A 200 10.34 -9.94 8.39
C MET A 200 11.55 -10.90 8.45
N PRO A 201 11.79 -11.72 7.40
CA PRO A 201 10.92 -11.90 6.22
C PRO A 201 9.67 -12.73 6.55
N SER A 202 8.69 -12.70 5.64
CA SER A 202 7.52 -13.56 5.71
C SER A 202 7.87 -15.05 5.75
N ALA A 203 7.14 -15.81 6.57
CA ALA A 203 7.23 -17.27 6.69
C ALA A 203 6.33 -18.00 5.67
N LEU A 204 5.69 -17.29 4.73
CA LEU A 204 4.93 -17.89 3.64
C LEU A 204 5.76 -18.85 2.79
N THR A 205 5.09 -19.76 2.08
CA THR A 205 5.80 -20.70 1.21
C THR A 205 6.44 -19.97 0.02
N THR A 206 7.56 -20.48 -0.50
CA THR A 206 8.23 -19.90 -1.68
C THR A 206 7.31 -19.74 -2.88
N SER A 207 6.34 -20.65 -3.05
CA SER A 207 5.34 -20.54 -4.12
C SER A 207 4.35 -19.38 -3.90
N GLU A 208 3.94 -19.12 -2.66
CA GLU A 208 3.04 -18.01 -2.34
C GLU A 208 3.77 -16.67 -2.45
N LEU A 209 5.01 -16.59 -1.97
CA LEU A 209 5.87 -15.42 -2.14
C LEU A 209 6.11 -15.10 -3.63
N SER A 210 6.37 -16.12 -4.45
CA SER A 210 6.52 -15.95 -5.90
C SER A 210 5.23 -15.48 -6.57
N MET A 211 4.09 -16.04 -6.15
CA MET A 211 2.77 -15.65 -6.62
C MET A 211 2.49 -14.17 -6.28
N LEU A 212 2.61 -13.77 -5.02
CA LEU A 212 2.45 -12.38 -4.56
C LEU A 212 3.34 -11.43 -5.36
N ARG A 213 4.65 -11.70 -5.40
CA ARG A 213 5.62 -10.88 -6.15
C ARG A 213 5.17 -10.67 -7.61
N SER A 214 4.75 -11.73 -8.29
CA SER A 214 4.35 -11.66 -9.70
C SER A 214 3.02 -10.92 -9.90
N THR A 215 1.98 -11.28 -9.14
CA THR A 215 0.63 -10.70 -9.26
C THR A 215 0.62 -9.21 -8.90
N LEU A 216 1.33 -8.81 -7.84
CA LEU A 216 1.39 -7.41 -7.42
C LEU A 216 2.16 -6.55 -8.43
N ALA A 217 3.28 -7.02 -8.95
CA ALA A 217 4.03 -6.31 -9.99
C ALA A 217 3.25 -6.21 -11.32
N GLU A 218 2.51 -7.25 -11.71
CA GLU A 218 1.62 -7.17 -12.86
C GLU A 218 0.53 -6.12 -12.64
N THR A 219 -0.06 -6.07 -11.44
CA THR A 219 -1.08 -5.07 -11.08
C THR A 219 -0.53 -3.65 -11.17
N LEU A 220 0.66 -3.39 -10.62
CA LEU A 220 1.34 -2.09 -10.76
C LEU A 220 1.60 -1.73 -12.23
N ASN A 221 2.04 -2.70 -13.03
CA ASN A 221 2.29 -2.49 -14.46
C ASN A 221 1.01 -2.20 -15.26
N ARG A 222 -0.12 -2.82 -14.91
CA ARG A 222 -1.45 -2.54 -15.48
C ARG A 222 -1.94 -1.14 -15.10
N LEU A 223 -1.61 -0.67 -13.90
CA LEU A 223 -1.79 0.73 -13.46
C LEU A 223 -0.82 1.70 -14.13
N ASN A 224 0.01 1.23 -15.07
CA ASN A 224 1.02 2.02 -15.78
C ASN A 224 2.10 2.62 -14.86
N PHE A 225 2.33 2.02 -13.70
CA PHE A 225 3.51 2.32 -12.90
C PHE A 225 4.73 1.64 -13.53
N ARG A 226 5.78 2.43 -13.77
CA ARG A 226 7.06 1.95 -14.32
C ARG A 226 8.20 2.13 -13.33
N ASN A 227 8.26 3.29 -12.68
CA ASN A 227 9.26 3.63 -11.69
C ASN A 227 8.56 3.96 -10.37
N GLY A 228 9.10 3.50 -9.25
CA GLY A 228 8.62 3.91 -7.92
C GLY A 228 8.92 2.92 -6.82
N VAL A 229 8.66 3.36 -5.59
CA VAL A 229 8.54 2.50 -4.41
C VAL A 229 7.05 2.40 -4.08
N PHE A 230 6.59 1.20 -3.78
CA PHE A 230 5.19 0.87 -3.51
C PHE A 230 5.14 0.00 -2.26
N HIS A 231 4.30 0.39 -1.32
CA HIS A 231 3.92 -0.42 -0.17
C HIS A 231 2.51 -0.95 -0.44
N ILE A 232 2.31 -2.25 -0.34
CA ILE A 232 1.10 -2.92 -0.82
C ILE A 232 0.65 -3.93 0.22
N GLU A 233 -0.56 -3.78 0.69
CA GLU A 233 -1.19 -4.73 1.61
C GLU A 233 -1.99 -5.76 0.79
N ALA A 234 -1.79 -7.03 1.11
CA ALA A 234 -2.50 -8.13 0.45
C ALA A 234 -2.77 -9.28 1.42
N ARG A 235 -3.75 -10.11 1.07
CA ARG A 235 -4.00 -11.40 1.72
C ARG A 235 -3.77 -12.56 0.77
N VAL A 236 -3.30 -13.68 1.32
CA VAL A 236 -3.19 -14.93 0.58
C VAL A 236 -4.43 -15.78 0.86
N GLN A 237 -5.39 -15.71 -0.07
CA GLN A 237 -6.56 -16.58 -0.07
C GLN A 237 -6.13 -18.02 -0.26
N ASN A 238 -6.84 -18.95 0.39
CA ASN A 238 -6.56 -20.39 0.29
C ASN A 238 -5.08 -20.72 0.59
N SER A 239 -4.44 -19.92 1.46
CA SER A 239 -3.03 -20.11 1.80
C SER A 239 -2.78 -21.47 2.43
N ARG A 240 -1.60 -22.03 2.14
CA ARG A 240 -1.06 -23.20 2.83
C ARG A 240 -0.59 -22.89 4.24
N MET A 241 -0.54 -21.61 4.60
CA MET A 241 -0.16 -21.12 5.92
C MET A 241 -1.38 -20.55 6.63
N HIS A 242 -1.35 -20.55 7.96
CA HIS A 242 -2.35 -19.87 8.78
C HIS A 242 -1.74 -19.46 10.12
N TYR A 243 -2.25 -18.38 10.69
CA TYR A 243 -1.88 -17.98 12.03
C TYR A 243 -2.56 -18.88 13.07
N THR A 244 -1.81 -19.33 14.06
CA THR A 244 -2.33 -20.10 15.19
C THR A 244 -1.68 -19.69 16.49
N THR A 245 -2.41 -19.86 17.61
CA THR A 245 -1.86 -19.62 18.94
C THR A 245 -1.09 -20.85 19.41
N VAL A 246 0.21 -20.68 19.62
CA VAL A 246 1.10 -21.67 20.22
C VAL A 246 1.45 -21.27 21.66
N ARG A 247 2.23 -22.10 22.37
CA ARG A 247 2.59 -21.84 23.78
C ARG A 247 3.31 -20.50 24.01
N GLN A 248 4.01 -19.99 23.01
CA GLN A 248 4.90 -18.82 23.11
C GLN A 248 4.31 -17.55 22.48
N GLY A 249 3.14 -17.64 21.83
CA GLY A 249 2.55 -16.51 21.11
C GLY A 249 1.69 -16.95 19.93
N VAL A 250 1.56 -16.07 18.95
CA VAL A 250 0.94 -16.36 17.65
C VAL A 250 2.07 -16.67 16.66
N GLU A 251 1.90 -17.71 15.86
CA GLU A 251 2.86 -18.11 14.82
C GLU A 251 2.15 -18.39 13.49
N LEU A 252 2.82 -18.14 12.37
CA LEU A 252 2.38 -18.53 11.04
C LEU A 252 2.88 -19.96 10.74
N VAL A 253 1.96 -20.93 10.65
CA VAL A 253 2.30 -22.35 10.50
C VAL A 253 1.62 -22.98 9.28
N ARG A 254 2.21 -24.06 8.74
CA ARG A 254 1.60 -24.79 7.62
C ARG A 254 0.32 -25.51 8.02
N ARG A 255 -0.71 -25.47 7.16
CA ARG A 255 -2.00 -26.17 7.33
C ARG A 255 -1.90 -27.68 7.19
N ASP A 256 -0.96 -28.19 6.39
CA ASP A 256 -0.78 -29.64 6.22
C ASP A 256 -0.33 -30.35 7.50
N ALA A 257 0.34 -29.63 8.41
CA ALA A 257 0.61 -30.09 9.77
C ALA A 257 -0.67 -30.33 10.61
N LEU A 258 -1.82 -29.84 10.15
CA LEU A 258 -3.13 -29.99 10.79
C LEU A 258 -4.10 -30.92 10.03
N HIS A 259 -3.66 -31.57 8.94
CA HIS A 259 -4.52 -32.41 8.08
C HIS A 259 -5.74 -31.67 7.49
N GLU A 260 -5.63 -30.37 7.23
CA GLU A 260 -6.65 -29.60 6.51
C GLU A 260 -6.34 -29.59 5.00
N ASP A 261 -7.19 -30.21 4.18
CA ASP A 261 -7.11 -30.10 2.72
C ASP A 261 -7.63 -28.73 2.26
N VAL A 262 -6.79 -27.98 1.55
CA VAL A 262 -7.23 -26.76 0.86
C VAL A 262 -7.70 -27.15 -0.55
N ALA A 263 -8.99 -26.96 -0.83
CA ALA A 263 -9.62 -27.40 -2.09
C ALA A 263 -9.17 -26.58 -3.31
N GLU A 264 -8.76 -25.32 -3.11
CA GLU A 264 -8.39 -24.37 -4.16
C GLU A 264 -6.92 -23.92 -4.02
N PRO A 265 -6.25 -23.54 -5.12
CA PRO A 265 -4.88 -23.03 -5.05
C PRO A 265 -4.82 -21.66 -4.37
N PRO A 266 -3.70 -21.33 -3.68
CA PRO A 266 -3.50 -20.02 -3.11
C PRO A 266 -3.59 -18.90 -4.16
N SER A 267 -4.21 -17.77 -3.81
CA SER A 267 -4.34 -16.60 -4.68
C SER A 267 -4.15 -15.28 -3.91
N CYS A 268 -3.72 -14.23 -4.62
CA CYS A 268 -3.50 -12.91 -4.04
C CYS A 268 -4.80 -12.10 -4.05
N PHE A 269 -5.21 -11.65 -2.86
CA PHE A 269 -6.25 -10.64 -2.70
C PHE A 269 -5.60 -9.31 -2.34
N LEU A 270 -5.68 -8.34 -3.26
CA LEU A 270 -5.20 -6.99 -2.99
C LEU A 270 -6.13 -6.26 -2.00
N ILE A 271 -5.56 -5.74 -0.91
CA ILE A 271 -6.26 -4.87 0.06
C ILE A 271 -6.14 -3.41 -0.39
N GLU A 272 -4.91 -2.92 -0.53
CA GLU A 272 -4.62 -1.55 -0.95
C GLU A 272 -3.22 -1.38 -1.55
N ILE A 273 -3.03 -0.27 -2.28
CA ILE A 273 -1.73 0.13 -2.84
C ILE A 273 -1.40 1.53 -2.34
N ASN A 274 -0.34 1.64 -1.57
CA ASN A 274 0.26 2.90 -1.16
C ASN A 274 1.43 3.24 -2.09
N VAL A 275 1.27 4.29 -2.90
CA VAL A 275 2.21 4.67 -3.98
C VAL A 275 3.42 5.46 -3.45
N ARG A 276 4.02 4.95 -2.36
CA ARG A 276 5.09 5.55 -1.55
C ARG A 276 5.91 4.45 -0.88
N THR A 277 6.92 4.85 -0.12
CA THR A 277 7.66 3.98 0.79
C THR A 277 6.73 3.42 1.89
N PRO A 278 7.06 2.27 2.50
CA PRO A 278 6.39 1.82 3.71
C PRO A 278 6.53 2.80 4.88
N GLY A 279 5.87 2.47 6.00
CA GLY A 279 6.02 3.20 7.26
C GLY A 279 7.48 3.26 7.74
N HIS A 280 7.79 4.19 8.65
CA HIS A 280 9.17 4.39 9.13
C HIS A 280 9.78 3.13 9.72
N GLN A 281 9.00 2.38 10.50
CA GLN A 281 9.50 1.20 11.22
C GLN A 281 9.92 0.10 10.24
N GLU A 282 9.09 -0.18 9.24
CA GLU A 282 9.35 -1.14 8.18
C GLU A 282 10.46 -0.66 7.24
N THR A 283 10.51 0.63 6.89
CA THR A 283 11.61 1.20 6.09
C THR A 283 12.97 0.97 6.76
N PHE A 284 13.09 1.27 8.05
CA PHE A 284 14.33 1.00 8.78
C PHE A 284 14.60 -0.49 8.93
N ALA A 285 13.56 -1.31 9.11
CA ALA A 285 13.76 -2.74 9.22
C ALA A 285 14.39 -3.32 7.94
N VAL A 286 13.88 -2.91 6.77
CA VAL A 286 14.43 -3.26 5.46
C VAL A 286 15.85 -2.75 5.28
N GLU A 287 16.13 -1.51 5.69
CA GLU A 287 17.47 -0.93 5.61
C GLU A 287 18.48 -1.74 6.44
N TYR A 288 18.15 -2.09 7.68
CA TYR A 288 19.05 -2.88 8.54
C TYR A 288 19.21 -4.33 8.09
N THR A 289 18.15 -4.93 7.55
CA THR A 289 18.14 -6.35 7.17
C THR A 289 18.79 -6.56 5.81
N TYR A 290 18.45 -5.71 4.84
CA TYR A 290 18.81 -5.87 3.44
C TYR A 290 19.76 -4.79 2.92
N GLY A 291 19.99 -3.70 3.65
CA GLY A 291 20.82 -2.58 3.15
C GLY A 291 20.11 -1.70 2.13
N ILE A 292 18.78 -1.81 2.03
CA ILE A 292 17.98 -1.07 1.04
C ILE A 292 17.38 0.17 1.70
N ASP A 293 17.83 1.35 1.27
CA ASP A 293 17.27 2.64 1.68
C ASP A 293 16.14 3.06 0.74
N TYR A 294 14.89 2.86 1.16
CA TYR A 294 13.73 3.25 0.36
C TYR A 294 13.62 4.76 0.11
N TYR A 295 14.12 5.62 1.01
CA TYR A 295 14.07 7.07 0.81
C TYR A 295 15.06 7.53 -0.27
N ALA A 296 16.26 6.95 -0.28
CA ALA A 296 17.25 7.16 -1.34
C ALA A 296 16.70 6.65 -2.68
N MET A 297 16.15 5.42 -2.71
CA MET A 297 15.54 4.85 -3.91
C MET A 297 14.40 5.72 -4.44
N TYR A 298 13.48 6.14 -3.57
CA TYR A 298 12.35 6.98 -3.95
C TYR A 298 12.79 8.33 -4.55
N THR A 299 13.87 8.91 -4.02
CA THR A 299 14.45 10.16 -4.53
C THR A 299 15.12 9.95 -5.89
N LEU A 300 15.97 8.93 -6.02
CA LEU A 300 16.67 8.62 -7.26
C LEU A 300 15.68 8.25 -8.39
N LEU A 301 14.62 7.51 -8.07
CA LEU A 301 13.58 7.14 -9.04
C LEU A 301 12.78 8.35 -9.55
N ALA A 302 12.67 9.43 -8.77
CA ALA A 302 11.95 10.63 -9.18
C ALA A 302 12.69 11.44 -10.26
N ILE A 303 14.02 11.33 -10.31
CA ILE A 303 14.85 11.97 -11.33
C ILE A 303 15.25 11.01 -12.47
N THR A 304 14.81 9.74 -12.41
CA THR A 304 15.14 8.71 -13.39
C THR A 304 14.00 8.55 -14.41
N ALA A 305 14.34 8.56 -15.70
CA ALA A 305 13.37 8.41 -16.76
C ALA A 305 12.64 7.03 -16.71
N PRO A 306 11.33 6.98 -17.00
CA PRO A 306 10.58 5.74 -17.08
C PRO A 306 10.74 5.11 -18.47
N SER A 307 11.80 4.35 -18.75
CA SER A 307 11.93 3.65 -20.05
C SER A 307 12.11 2.14 -19.91
N ARG A 308 11.46 1.40 -20.83
CA ARG A 308 11.67 -0.04 -21.11
C ARG A 308 12.55 -0.25 -22.36
N GLU A 309 12.71 0.81 -23.16
CA GLU A 309 13.57 0.90 -24.35
C GLU A 309 14.23 2.28 -24.36
N LEU A 310 15.56 2.36 -24.53
CA LEU A 310 16.24 3.60 -24.86
C LEU A 310 16.46 3.64 -26.38
N PRO A 311 15.83 4.56 -27.14
CA PRO A 311 16.32 4.88 -28.47
C PRO A 311 17.59 5.73 -28.32
N GLY A 312 18.75 5.12 -28.55
CA GLY A 312 19.88 5.65 -29.34
C GLY A 312 20.39 7.08 -29.13
N HIS A 313 20.10 7.75 -28.02
CA HIS A 313 20.67 9.07 -27.72
C HIS A 313 21.52 9.00 -26.45
N ASP A 314 22.81 9.21 -26.63
CA ASP A 314 23.82 9.40 -25.59
C ASP A 314 23.43 10.57 -24.67
N LEU A 315 22.73 10.27 -23.57
CA LEU A 315 22.61 11.14 -22.41
C LEU A 315 23.51 10.57 -21.31
N PRO A 316 24.74 11.10 -21.11
CA PRO A 316 25.70 10.54 -20.15
C PRO A 316 25.23 10.56 -18.69
N PHE A 317 24.23 11.38 -18.34
CA PHE A 317 23.65 11.41 -16.99
C PHE A 317 22.81 10.17 -16.68
N GLN A 318 21.88 9.78 -17.57
CA GLN A 318 20.94 8.65 -17.36
C GLN A 318 21.61 7.30 -17.06
N TYR A 319 22.77 7.06 -17.66
CA TYR A 319 23.55 5.85 -17.37
C TYR A 319 24.04 5.83 -15.92
N SER A 320 24.42 6.99 -15.37
CA SER A 320 24.92 7.09 -14.00
C SER A 320 23.82 6.95 -12.94
N GLU A 321 22.59 7.45 -13.16
CA GLU A 321 21.49 7.24 -12.20
C GLU A 321 21.00 5.79 -12.22
N LEU A 322 20.92 5.18 -13.41
CA LEU A 322 20.55 3.77 -13.56
C LEU A 322 21.56 2.86 -12.86
N GLU A 323 22.85 3.12 -13.02
CA GLU A 323 23.91 2.39 -12.33
C GLU A 323 23.85 2.59 -10.81
N ARG A 324 23.64 3.83 -10.35
CA ARG A 324 23.45 4.12 -8.92
C ARG A 324 22.24 3.38 -8.36
N LEU A 325 21.08 3.46 -9.02
CA LEU A 325 19.86 2.76 -8.62
C LEU A 325 20.08 1.26 -8.53
N LYS A 326 20.72 0.65 -9.55
CA LYS A 326 21.05 -0.77 -9.53
C LYS A 326 22.01 -1.13 -8.40
N ALA A 327 22.97 -0.26 -8.09
CA ALA A 327 23.95 -0.49 -7.03
C ALA A 327 23.29 -0.39 -5.64
N VAL A 328 22.49 0.64 -5.39
CA VAL A 328 21.81 0.87 -4.11
C VAL A 328 20.57 -0.02 -3.92
N SER A 329 20.15 -0.74 -4.97
CA SER A 329 19.09 -1.73 -4.88
C SER A 329 19.58 -3.17 -4.68
N GLN A 330 20.90 -3.40 -4.64
CA GLN A 330 21.41 -4.73 -4.36
C GLN A 330 21.30 -4.98 -2.86
N PRO A 331 20.52 -5.99 -2.44
CA PRO A 331 20.49 -6.33 -1.03
C PRO A 331 21.86 -6.86 -0.61
N PHE A 332 22.14 -6.74 0.68
CA PHE A 332 23.23 -7.44 1.34
C PHE A 332 23.24 -8.94 1.00
N LEU A 333 24.39 -9.60 1.16
CA LEU A 333 24.47 -11.06 1.02
C LEU A 333 23.59 -11.73 2.07
N VAL A 334 22.96 -12.85 1.72
CA VAL A 334 22.04 -13.57 2.61
C VAL A 334 22.69 -13.93 3.95
N GLU A 335 24.01 -14.17 3.96
CA GLU A 335 24.76 -14.55 5.17
C GLU A 335 24.89 -13.42 6.21
N ILE A 336 24.66 -12.16 5.79
CA ILE A 336 24.72 -10.99 6.66
C ILE A 336 23.35 -10.37 6.90
N HIS A 337 22.28 -10.99 6.40
CA HIS A 337 20.91 -10.59 6.74
C HIS A 337 20.68 -10.86 8.23
N TYR A 338 20.42 -9.79 8.98
CA TYR A 338 19.98 -9.90 10.37
C TYR A 338 18.45 -9.85 10.37
N PRO A 339 17.75 -10.99 10.46
CA PRO A 339 16.29 -10.97 10.50
C PRO A 339 15.85 -10.18 11.73
N ILE A 340 15.15 -9.07 11.50
CA ILE A 340 14.48 -8.34 12.57
C ILE A 340 13.17 -9.07 12.84
N ASN A 341 13.20 -9.88 13.91
CA ASN A 341 12.18 -10.88 14.12
C ASN A 341 10.81 -10.30 14.52
N ILE A 342 10.71 -9.08 15.05
CA ILE A 342 9.43 -8.43 15.39
C ILE A 342 9.58 -6.92 15.30
N VAL A 343 8.77 -6.28 14.45
CA VAL A 343 8.54 -4.84 14.47
C VAL A 343 7.26 -4.58 15.23
N PHE A 344 7.35 -3.93 16.40
CA PHE A 344 6.17 -3.52 17.16
C PHE A 344 5.63 -2.21 16.62
N ILE A 345 4.40 -2.22 16.12
CA ILE A 345 3.73 -1.01 15.69
C ILE A 345 3.10 -0.38 16.93
N ALA A 346 3.67 0.74 17.37
CA ALA A 346 3.14 1.44 18.53
C ALA A 346 1.77 2.02 18.15
N VAL A 347 0.69 1.40 18.65
CA VAL A 347 -0.66 1.96 18.54
C VAL A 347 -0.65 3.29 19.28
N VAL A 348 -0.58 4.40 18.55
CA VAL A 348 -0.76 5.73 19.13
C VAL A 348 -2.24 5.86 19.43
N THR A 349 -2.65 5.53 20.66
CA THR A 349 -3.97 5.91 21.17
C THR A 349 -3.96 7.42 21.37
N GLY A 350 -4.42 8.16 20.35
CA GLY A 350 -4.68 9.59 20.40
C GLY A 350 -6.01 9.92 21.04
#